data_AF-A0A2V9BMD2-F1
#
_entry.id   AF-A0A2V9BMD2-F1
#
_cell.length_a   1.000
_cell.length_b   1.000
_cell.length_c   1.000
_cell.angle_alpha   90.00
_cell.angle_beta   90.00
_cell.angle_gamma   90.00
#
_symmetry.space_group_name_H-M   'P 1'
#
loop_
_entity.id
_entity.type
_entity.pdbx_description
1 polymer ?
#
loop_
_entity_poly.entity_id
_entity_poly.type
_entity_poly.pdbx_seq_one_letter_code
_entity_poly.pdbx_strand_id
1 'polypeptide(L)' 'MALLRLHKVLLDMERREYERVHGRATAGELFRLVIDHPQFAWLHNISEFVVRLDEMLEAEPPATPGDAHTMIALAAKI' A
#
# COMPACT_ATOMS: atom_id res chain seq x y z
N MET A 1 0.45 -6.54 13.14
CA MET A 1 0.07 -5.99 11.82
C MET A 1 -0.15 -4.46 11.85
N ALA A 2 0.88 -3.66 12.15
CA ALA A 2 0.79 -2.19 12.08
C ALA A 2 0.63 -1.69 10.63
N LEU A 3 1.18 -2.43 9.66
CA LEU A 3 1.14 -2.08 8.24
C LEU A 3 -0.26 -2.22 7.61
N LEU A 4 -1.04 -3.23 7.99
CA LEU A 4 -2.45 -3.33 7.57
C LEU A 4 -3.28 -2.11 8.02
N ARG A 5 -2.98 -1.56 9.21
CA ARG A 5 -3.63 -0.33 9.66
C ARG A 5 -3.21 0.88 8.83
N LEU A 6 -1.92 0.98 8.47
CA LEU A 6 -1.43 2.04 7.58
C LEU A 6 -2.12 1.96 6.20
N HIS A 7 -2.17 0.77 5.60
CA HIS A 7 -2.86 0.56 4.31
C HIS A 7 -4.31 1.04 4.36
N LYS A 8 -5.04 0.69 5.43
CA LYS A 8 -6.42 1.15 5.64
C LYS A 8 -6.53 2.68 5.69
N VAL A 9 -5.63 3.35 6.42
CA VAL A 9 -5.64 4.82 6.54
C VAL A 9 -5.40 5.49 5.18
N LEU A 10 -4.46 4.95 4.38
CA LEU A 10 -4.17 5.47 3.05
C LEU A 10 -5.33 5.25 2.08
N LEU A 11 -5.96 4.07 2.11
CA LEU A 11 -7.19 3.81 1.34
C LEU A 11 -8.32 4.77 1.72
N ASP A 12 -8.53 4.99 3.01
CA ASP A 12 -9.57 5.90 3.50
C ASP A 12 -9.26 7.37 3.11
N MET A 13 -7.99 7.75 2.98
CA MET A 13 -7.57 9.05 2.44
C MET A 13 -7.91 9.17 0.95
N GLU A 14 -7.47 8.22 0.13
CA GLU A 14 -7.68 8.27 -1.32
C GLU A 14 -9.17 8.21 -1.67
N ARG A 15 -9.93 7.40 -0.93
CA ARG A 15 -11.39 7.35 -1.03
C ARG A 15 -12.01 8.73 -0.83
N ARG A 16 -11.59 9.48 0.19
CA ARG A 16 -12.13 10.83 0.46
C ARG A 16 -11.87 11.78 -0.71
N GLU A 17 -10.67 11.74 -1.29
CA GLU A 17 -10.33 12.57 -2.44
C GLU A 17 -11.12 12.18 -3.70
N TYR A 18 -11.27 10.87 -3.96
CA TYR A 18 -12.10 10.38 -5.05
C TYR A 18 -13.55 10.82 -4.89
N GLU A 19 -14.13 10.62 -3.69
CA GLU A 19 -15.54 10.92 -3.42
C GLU A 19 -15.84 12.42 -3.45
N ARG A 20 -14.85 13.29 -3.19
CA ARG A 20 -14.99 14.74 -3.31
C ARG A 20 -15.28 15.21 -4.74
N VAL A 21 -14.78 14.48 -5.74
CA VAL A 21 -14.92 14.82 -7.16
C VAL A 21 -16.04 14.02 -7.83
N HIS A 22 -16.17 12.74 -7.49
CA HIS A 22 -17.06 11.80 -8.20
C HIS A 22 -18.34 11.43 -7.42
N GLY A 23 -18.47 11.89 -6.18
CA GLY A 23 -19.55 11.47 -5.28
C GLY A 23 -19.23 10.17 -4.54
N ARG A 24 -20.14 9.76 -3.64
CA ARG A 24 -19.91 8.62 -2.74
C ARG A 24 -19.77 7.32 -3.53
N ALA A 25 -18.75 6.54 -3.21
CA ALA A 25 -18.58 5.18 -3.74
C ALA A 25 -19.17 4.17 -2.75
N THR A 26 -19.92 3.20 -3.27
CA THR A 26 -20.31 2.01 -2.52
C THR A 26 -19.10 1.14 -2.22
N ALA A 27 -19.23 0.17 -1.31
CA ALA A 27 -18.15 -0.76 -1.00
C ALA A 27 -17.71 -1.59 -2.22
N GLY A 28 -18.65 -2.01 -3.07
CA GLY A 28 -18.35 -2.78 -4.28
C GLY A 28 -17.67 -1.94 -5.37
N GLU A 29 -18.08 -0.68 -5.54
CA GLU A 29 -17.42 0.25 -6.46
C GLU A 29 -16.02 0.59 -5.98
N LEU A 30 -15.84 0.86 -4.69
CA LEU A 30 -14.52 1.14 -4.12
C LEU A 30 -13.55 -0.02 -4.36
N PHE A 31 -13.99 -1.27 -4.20
CA PHE A 31 -13.15 -2.43 -4.52
C PHE A 31 -12.68 -2.41 -5.98
N ARG A 32 -13.58 -2.12 -6.92
CA ARG A 32 -13.23 -2.06 -8.34
C ARG A 32 -12.32 -0.87 -8.66
N LEU A 33 -12.54 0.28 -8.01
CA LEU A 33 -11.68 1.46 -8.14
C LEU A 33 -10.27 1.17 -7.64
N VAL A 34 -10.14 0.50 -6.50
CA VAL A 34 -8.82 0.13 -5.96
C VAL A 34 -8.04 -0.71 -6.97
N ILE A 35 -8.70 -1.67 -7.63
CA ILE A 35 -8.07 -2.59 -8.58
C ILE A 35 -7.76 -1.94 -9.93
N ASP A 36 -8.72 -1.22 -10.51
CA ASP A 36 -8.67 -0.85 -11.92
C ASP A 36 -8.41 0.65 -12.16
N HIS A 37 -8.58 1.51 -11.15
CA HIS A 37 -8.60 2.96 -11.36
C HIS A 37 -7.22 3.59 -11.16
N PRO A 38 -6.72 4.42 -12.11
CA PRO A 38 -5.39 5.03 -12.03
C PRO A 38 -5.11 5.81 -10.75
N GLN A 39 -6.12 6.51 -10.20
CA GLN A 39 -6.00 7.24 -8.94
C GLN A 39 -5.62 6.34 -7.75
N PHE A 40 -6.00 5.07 -7.76
CA PHE A 40 -5.70 4.13 -6.68
C PHE A 40 -4.45 3.28 -6.97
N ALA A 41 -3.89 3.35 -8.18
CA ALA A 41 -2.78 2.49 -8.61
C ALA A 41 -1.55 2.59 -7.69
N TRP A 42 -1.30 3.75 -7.08
CA TRP A 42 -0.19 3.93 -6.15
C TRP A 42 -0.34 3.12 -4.85
N LEU A 43 -1.58 2.80 -4.44
CA LEU A 43 -1.83 1.97 -3.25
C LEU A 43 -1.37 0.52 -3.46
N HIS A 44 -1.37 0.01 -4.70
CA HIS A 44 -0.83 -1.30 -5.00
C HIS A 44 0.67 -1.37 -4.72
N ASN A 45 1.42 -0.35 -5.13
CA ASN A 45 2.85 -0.28 -4.87
C ASN A 45 3.15 -0.24 -3.36
N ILE A 46 2.35 0.51 -2.60
CA ILE A 46 2.47 0.53 -1.13
C ILE A 46 2.12 -0.82 -0.52
N SER A 47 1.10 -1.50 -1.05
CA SER A 47 0.69 -2.82 -0.56
C SER A 47 1.77 -3.86 -0.80
N GLU A 48 2.38 -3.87 -1.99
CA GLU A 48 3.51 -4.73 -2.31
C GLU A 48 4.72 -4.43 -1.42
N PHE A 49 5.03 -3.14 -1.20
CA PHE A 49 6.12 -2.74 -0.32
C PHE A 49 5.89 -3.22 1.13
N VAL A 50 4.66 -3.12 1.63
CA VAL A 50 4.26 -3.62 2.95
C VAL A 50 4.45 -5.13 3.07
N VAL A 51 3.98 -5.91 2.10
CA VAL A 51 4.14 -7.37 2.11
C VAL A 51 5.61 -7.76 2.14
N ARG A 52 6.43 -7.12 1.30
CA ARG A 52 7.87 -7.38 1.26
C ARG A 52 8.57 -7.00 2.57
N LEU A 53 8.10 -5.97 3.25
CA LEU A 53 8.56 -5.58 4.58
C LEU A 53 8.22 -6.65 5.63
N ASP A 54 6.96 -7.12 5.63
CA ASP A 54 6.53 -8.19 6.55
C ASP A 54 7.34 -9.48 6.29
N GLU A 55 7.52 -9.88 5.02
CA GLU A 55 8.35 -11.03 4.64
C GLU A 55 9.80 -10.90 5.11
N MET A 56 10.40 -9.71 4.95
CA MET A 56 11.76 -9.46 5.42
C MET A 56 11.85 -9.56 6.95
N LEU A 57 10.85 -9.04 7.68
CA LEU A 57 10.82 -9.11 9.15
C LEU A 57 10.62 -10.54 9.66
N GLU A 58 9.94 -11.38 8.89
CA GLU A 58 9.69 -12.80 9.20
C GLU A 58 10.76 -13.75 8.63
N ALA A 59 11.77 -13.23 7.94
CA ALA A 59 12.82 -14.04 7.29
C ALA A 59 13.67 -14.83 8.30
N GLU A 60 14.02 -16.07 7.93
CA GLU A 60 15.07 -16.85 8.58
C GLU A 60 16.21 -17.15 7.59
N PRO A 61 17.47 -16.75 7.89
CA PRO A 61 17.91 -16.06 9.10
C PRO A 61 17.37 -14.63 9.23
N PRO A 62 17.38 -14.04 10.44
CA PRO A 62 16.81 -12.71 10.69
C PRO A 62 17.40 -11.64 9.78
N ALA A 63 16.55 -10.71 9.34
CA ALA A 63 16.95 -9.61 8.47
C ALA A 63 18.14 -8.82 9.03
N THR A 64 19.04 -8.44 8.13
CA THR A 64 20.24 -7.69 8.43
C THR A 64 20.06 -6.21 8.11
N PRO A 65 20.93 -5.32 8.64
CA PRO A 65 20.93 -3.91 8.25
C PRO A 65 21.16 -3.69 6.73
N GLY A 66 21.79 -4.63 6.02
CA GLY A 66 21.97 -4.56 4.56
C GLY A 66 20.67 -4.74 3.79
N ASP A 67 19.74 -5.54 4.32
CA ASP A 67 18.43 -5.79 3.70
C ASP A 67 17.55 -4.54 3.78
N ALA A 68 17.64 -3.78 4.89
CA ALA A 68 16.95 -2.51 5.04
C ALA A 68 17.41 -1.46 4.00
N HIS A 69 18.71 -1.38 3.70
CA HIS A 69 19.22 -0.47 2.66
C HIS A 69 18.71 -0.85 1.27
N THR A 70 18.62 -2.16 0.99
CA THR A 70 18.05 -2.67 -0.27
C THR A 70 16.57 -2.32 -0.39
N MET A 71 15.81 -2.44 0.70
CA MET A 71 14.39 -2.06 0.75
C MET A 71 14.15 -0.56 0.53
N ILE A 72 14.97 0.31 1.14
CA ILE A 72 14.88 1.75 0.94
C ILE A 72 15.18 2.12 -0.52
N ALA A 73 16.21 1.52 -1.11
CA ALA A 73 16.56 1.75 -2.52
C ALA A 73 15.44 1.29 -3.48
N LEU A 74 14.70 0.26 -3.11
CA LEU A 74 13.58 -0.25 -3.90
C LEU A 74 12.35 0.65 -3.79
N ALA A 75 12.07 1.19 -2.61
CA ALA A 75 11.00 2.17 -2.39
C ALA A 75 11.24 3.48 -3.17
N ALA A 76 12.50 3.90 -3.34
CA ALA A 76 12.86 5.11 -4.08
C ALA A 76 12.72 4.99 -5.61
N LYS A 77 12.44 3.79 -6.13
CA LYS A 77 12.21 3.53 -7.57
C LYS A 77 10.72 3.48 -7.96
N ILE A 78 9.83 3.62 -6.98
CA ILE A 78 8.37 3.65 -7.13
C ILE A 78 7.94 5.12 -7.26
#